data_AF-A0AB37MZQ3-F1
#
_entry.id   AF-A0AB37MZQ3-F1
#
_cell.length_a   1.000
_cell.length_b   1.000
_cell.length_c   1.000
_cell.angle_alpha   90.00
_cell.angle_beta   90.00
_cell.angle_gamma   90.00
#
_symmetry.space_group_name_H-M   'P 1'
#
loop_
_entity.id
_entity.type
_entity.pdbx_description
1 polymer ?
#
loop_
_entity_poly.entity_id
_entity_poly.type
_entity_poly.pdbx_seq_one_letter_code
_entity_poly.pdbx_strand_id
1 'polypeptide(L)' 'MKKKILFIGLFLVAVVASFRLNTKCKKLEYLILENIEALASGESGSDYRCAGVGSVDCPINHSKVQYVATKYSFEELY' A
#
# COMPACT_ATOMS: atom_id res chain seq x y z
N MET A 1 21.17 30.49 37.93
CA MET A 1 19.70 30.28 37.77
C MET A 1 19.17 30.72 36.41
N LYS A 2 19.39 31.97 35.95
CA LYS A 2 18.82 32.52 34.70
C LYS A 2 19.13 31.72 33.42
N LYS A 3 20.39 31.28 33.20
CA LYS A 3 20.75 30.42 32.06
C LYS A 3 20.02 29.06 32.08
N LYS A 4 19.83 28.45 33.25
CA LYS A 4 19.11 27.17 33.39
C LYS A 4 17.62 27.32 33.03
N ILE A 5 16.99 28.42 33.43
CA ILE A 5 15.59 28.74 33.08
C ILE A 5 15.44 28.94 31.57
N LEU A 6 16.38 29.63 30.92
CA LEU A 6 16.40 29.77 29.47
C LEU A 6 16.53 28.42 28.75
N PHE A 7 17.40 27.52 29.23
CA PHE A 7 17.53 26.18 28.67
C PHE A 7 16.25 25.35 28.81
N ILE A 8 15.59 25.41 29.97
CA ILE A 8 14.32 24.71 30.20
C ILE A 8 13.23 25.25 29.26
N GLY A 9 13.14 26.58 29.12
CA GLY A 9 12.20 27.21 28.18
C GLY A 9 12.44 26.80 26.73
N LEU A 10 13.70 26.81 26.29
CA LEU A 10 14.08 26.39 24.94
C LEU A 10 13.76 24.90 24.69
N PHE A 11 14.02 24.05 25.68
CA PHE A 11 13.71 22.62 25.60
C PHE A 11 12.21 22.37 25.46
N LEU A 12 11.37 23.07 26.25
CA LEU A 12 9.92 22.97 26.13
C LEU A 12 9.41 23.42 24.76
N VAL A 13 9.94 24.52 24.21
CA VAL A 13 9.59 24.99 22.87
C VAL A 13 9.96 23.95 21.81
N ALA A 14 11.16 23.35 21.90
CA ALA A 14 11.60 22.30 20.98
C ALA A 14 10.71 21.06 21.03
N VAL A 15 10.28 20.63 22.21
CA VAL A 15 9.37 19.49 22.40
C VAL A 15 8.01 19.79 21.75
N VAL A 16 7.43 20.96 22.01
CA VAL A 16 6.13 21.36 21.42
C VAL A 16 6.22 21.44 19.90
N ALA A 17 7.28 22.04 19.36
CA ALA A 17 7.51 22.13 17.92
C ALA A 17 7.64 20.74 17.27
N SER A 18 8.40 19.84 17.89
CA SER A 18 8.59 18.46 17.41
C SER A 18 7.28 17.69 17.37
N PHE A 19 6.43 17.84 18.39
CA PHE A 19 5.11 17.20 18.41
C PHE A 19 4.20 17.72 17.29
N ARG A 20 4.18 19.04 17.08
CA ARG A 20 3.40 19.67 16.00
C ARG A 20 3.88 19.23 14.61
N LEU A 21 5.20 19.17 14.38
CA LEU A 21 5.75 18.71 13.11
C LEU A 21 5.41 17.24 12.83
N ASN A 22 5.52 16.36 13.83
CA ASN A 22 5.12 14.96 13.71
C ASN A 22 3.65 14.80 13.33
N THR A 23 2.74 15.56 13.96
CA THR A 23 1.30 15.49 13.61
C THR A 23 1.01 15.93 12.18
N LYS A 24 1.72 16.95 11.66
CA LYS A 24 1.58 17.40 10.27
C LYS A 24 2.14 16.37 9.28
N CYS A 25 3.29 15.79 9.60
CA CYS A 25 3.94 14.78 8.76
C CYS A 25 3.06 13.53 8.61
N LYS A 26 2.51 13.02 9.72
CA LYS A 26 1.56 11.89 9.70
C LYS A 26 0.31 12.15 8.87
N LYS A 27 -0.25 13.37 8.95
CA LYS A 27 -1.41 13.76 8.14
C LYS A 27 -1.07 13.80 6.64
N LEU A 28 0.12 14.30 6.29
CA LEU A 28 0.60 14.33 4.91
C LEU A 28 0.86 12.92 4.36
N GLU A 29 1.49 12.06 5.17
CA GLU A 29 1.75 10.66 4.84
C GLU A 29 0.44 9.91 4.55
N TYR A 30 -0.57 10.08 5.40
CA TYR A 30 -1.91 9.51 5.19
C TYR A 30 -2.57 9.99 3.89
N LEU A 31 -2.51 11.30 3.59
CA LEU A 31 -3.05 11.87 2.35
C LEU A 31 -2.32 11.37 1.09
N ILE A 32 -1.01 11.11 1.19
CA ILE A 32 -0.24 10.55 0.08
C ILE A 32 -0.61 9.08 -0.12
N LEU A 33 -0.77 8.31 0.96
CA LEU A 33 -1.16 6.91 0.90
C LEU A 33 -2.54 6.71 0.27
N GLU A 34 -3.53 7.50 0.67
CA GLU A 34 -4.89 7.45 0.10
C GLU A 34 -4.89 7.72 -1.42
N ASN A 35 -4.03 8.63 -1.90
CA ASN A 35 -3.91 8.90 -3.34
C ASN A 35 -3.21 7.76 -4.10
N ILE A 36 -2.25 7.08 -3.48
CA ILE A 36 -1.60 5.90 -4.06
C ILE A 36 -2.59 4.74 -4.14
N GLU A 37 -3.37 4.51 -3.09
CA GLU A 37 -4.42 3.49 -3.08
C GLU A 37 -5.56 3.83 -4.04
N ALA A 38 -5.93 5.10 -4.18
CA ALA A 38 -6.90 5.54 -5.19
C ALA A 38 -6.40 5.32 -6.62
N LEU A 39 -5.09 5.47 -6.87
CA LEU A 39 -4.49 5.19 -8.18
C LEU A 39 -4.50 3.69 -8.53
N ALA A 40 -4.32 2.81 -7.53
CA ALA A 40 -4.41 1.35 -7.68
C ALA A 40 -5.82 0.80 -7.41
N SER A 41 -6.82 1.67 -7.20
CA SER A 41 -8.18 1.26 -6.91
C SER A 41 -8.80 0.56 -8.12
N GLY A 42 -9.20 -0.71 -7.96
CA GLY A 42 -9.75 -1.54 -9.03
C GLY A 42 -8.76 -2.51 -9.67
N GLU A 43 -7.49 -2.46 -9.28
CA GLU A 43 -6.46 -3.45 -9.62
C GLU A 43 -6.55 -4.74 -8.78
N SER A 44 -7.34 -4.70 -7.69
CA SER A 44 -7.53 -5.81 -6.75
C SER A 44 -8.42 -6.95 -7.28
N GLY A 45 -8.84 -6.90 -8.54
CA GLY A 45 -9.59 -7.98 -9.17
C GLY A 45 -8.66 -8.97 -9.85
N SER A 46 -8.45 -10.13 -9.24
CA SER A 46 -7.86 -11.30 -9.90
C SER A 46 -8.82 -11.80 -10.99
N ASP A 47 -8.81 -11.12 -12.13
CA ASP A 47 -9.64 -11.45 -13.28
C ASP A 47 -8.96 -12.62 -14.00
N TYR A 48 -9.26 -13.84 -13.53
CA TYR A 48 -8.77 -15.08 -14.13
C TYR A 48 -9.54 -15.34 -15.42
N ARG A 49 -8.83 -15.74 -16.48
CA ARG A 49 -9.42 -16.27 -17.71
C ARG A 49 -8.89 -17.66 -17.97
N CYS A 50 -9.78 -18.63 -18.11
CA CYS A 50 -9.44 -20.02 -18.34
C CYS A 50 -9.84 -20.44 -19.77
N ALA A 51 -8.96 -21.11 -20.51
CA ALA A 51 -9.19 -21.49 -21.90
C ALA A 51 -8.69 -22.91 -22.23
N GLY A 52 -9.43 -23.58 -23.12
CA GLY A 52 -9.13 -24.94 -23.58
C GLY A 52 -9.49 -26.04 -22.57
N VAL A 53 -9.21 -27.29 -22.95
CA VAL A 53 -9.30 -28.47 -22.09
C VAL A 53 -7.88 -28.99 -21.91
N GLY A 54 -7.45 -29.18 -20.67
CA GLY A 54 -6.06 -29.54 -20.37
C GLY A 54 -5.91 -30.18 -19.00
N SER A 55 -4.78 -29.96 -18.34
CA SER A 55 -4.48 -30.52 -17.01
C SER A 55 -4.35 -29.46 -15.91
N VAL A 56 -4.36 -28.17 -16.27
CA VAL A 56 -4.23 -27.03 -15.34
C VAL A 56 -5.57 -26.75 -14.68
N ASP A 57 -5.59 -26.54 -13.36
CA ASP A 57 -6.83 -26.20 -12.64
C ASP A 57 -7.19 -24.73 -12.82
N CYS A 58 -8.40 -24.46 -13.31
CA CYS A 58 -8.95 -23.12 -13.38
C CYS A 58 -9.33 -22.60 -11.98
N PRO A 59 -8.80 -21.46 -11.51
CA PRO A 59 -9.10 -20.93 -10.17
C PRO A 59 -10.57 -20.51 -9.96
N ILE A 60 -11.34 -20.35 -11.04
CA ILE A 60 -12.73 -19.88 -11.02
C ILE A 60 -13.68 -21.02 -10.62
N ASN A 61 -13.43 -22.23 -11.12
CA ASN A 61 -14.38 -23.36 -11.02
C ASN A 61 -13.72 -24.74 -10.89
N HIS A 62 -12.38 -24.79 -10.76
CA HIS A 62 -11.57 -26.01 -10.69
C HIS A 62 -11.74 -26.98 -11.87
N SER A 63 -12.19 -26.48 -13.03
CA SER A 63 -12.17 -27.28 -14.26
C SER A 63 -10.75 -27.41 -14.79
N LYS A 64 -10.49 -28.51 -15.50
CA LYS A 64 -9.19 -28.79 -16.12
C LYS A 64 -9.08 -28.10 -17.49
N VAL A 65 -8.22 -27.10 -17.59
CA VAL A 65 -8.01 -26.25 -18.77
C VAL A 65 -6.56 -26.27 -19.25
N GLN A 66 -6.31 -25.73 -20.43
CA GLN A 66 -4.96 -25.68 -21.00
C GLN A 66 -4.22 -24.40 -20.57
N TYR A 67 -4.93 -23.29 -20.45
CA TYR A 67 -4.35 -21.98 -20.12
C TYR A 67 -5.16 -21.26 -19.06
N VAL A 68 -4.47 -20.61 -18.12
CA VAL A 68 -5.03 -19.65 -17.16
C VAL A 68 -4.27 -18.34 -17.29
N ALA A 69 -4.95 -17.26 -17.66
CA ALA A 69 -4.37 -15.93 -17.74
C ALA A 69 -4.87 -15.06 -16.58
N THR A 70 -4.00 -14.22 -16.04
CA THR A 70 -4.35 -13.18 -15.07
C THR A 70 -4.12 -11.80 -15.69
N LYS A 71 -4.76 -10.76 -15.16
CA LYS A 71 -4.50 -9.37 -15.59
C LYS A 71 -3.02 -8.97 -15.53
N TYR A 72 -2.22 -9.62 -14.67
CA TYR A 72 -0.83 -9.25 -14.41
C TYR A 72 0.20 -10.26 -14.94
N SER A 73 -0.22 -11.39 -15.52
CA SER A 73 0.70 -12.39 -16.08
C SER A 73 0.00 -13.33 -17.06
N PHE A 74 0.58 -13.49 -18.26
CA PHE A 74 0.44 -14.70 -19.05
C PHE A 74 1.50 -15.68 -18.56
N GLU A 75 1.20 -16.45 -17.53
CA GLU A 75 2.01 -17.63 -17.23
C GLU A 75 1.71 -18.69 -18.29
N GLU A 76 2.50 -18.65 -19.37
CA GLU A 76 2.70 -19.80 -20.25
C GLU A 76 3.32 -20.92 -19.41
N LEU A 77 2.46 -21.73 -18.78
CA LEU A 77 2.83 -23.03 -18.25
C LEU A 77 3.16 -23.94 -19.44
N TYR A 78 4.47 -24.13 -19.67
CA TYR A 78 5.02 -25.15 -20.57
C TYR A 78 4.65 -26.57 -20.13
#